data_AF-D0YVT4-F1
#
_entry.id   AF-D0YVT4-F1
#
_cell.length_a   1.000
_cell.length_b   1.000
_cell.length_c   1.000
_cell.angle_alpha   90.00
_cell.angle_beta   90.00
_cell.angle_gamma   90.00
#
_symmetry.space_group_name_H-M   'P 1'
#
loop_
_entity.id
_entity.type
_entity.pdbx_description
1 polymer ?
#
loop_
_entity_poly.entity_id
_entity_poly.type
_entity_poly.pdbx_seq_one_letter_code
_entity_poly.pdbx_strand_id
1 'polypeptide(L)' 'MINGGGKRKVPCLRIEEDGKTEWMYESNDIIAYLEQRFN' A
#
# COMPACT_ATOMS: atom_id res chain seq x y z
N MET A 1 -25.00 -8.75 14.30
CA MET A 1 -23.69 -8.31 14.82
C MET A 1 -22.71 -8.25 13.66
N ILE A 2 -22.43 -7.06 13.13
CA ILE A 2 -21.38 -6.88 12.12
C ILE A 2 -20.09 -6.71 12.92
N ASN A 3 -19.38 -7.81 13.14
CA ASN A 3 -18.09 -7.80 13.83
C ASN A 3 -17.07 -7.04 12.97
N GLY A 4 -16.59 -5.90 13.49
CA GLY A 4 -15.21 -5.47 13.26
C GLY A 4 -14.88 -4.73 11.95
N GLY A 5 -15.71 -3.79 11.50
CA GLY A 5 -15.31 -2.76 10.52
C GLY A 5 -14.34 -1.71 11.11
N GLY A 6 -13.32 -2.16 11.84
CA GLY A 6 -12.48 -1.33 12.70
C GLY A 6 -11.16 -0.95 12.06
N LYS A 7 -11.16 0.20 11.37
CA LYS A 7 -10.01 0.90 10.76
C LYS A 7 -9.46 0.22 9.50
N ARG A 8 -9.89 0.71 8.32
CA ARG A 8 -8.98 0.76 7.17
C ARG A 8 -7.81 1.66 7.59
N LYS A 9 -6.80 1.10 8.25
CA LYS A 9 -5.47 1.68 8.22
C LYS A 9 -5.06 1.54 6.78
N VAL A 10 -5.22 2.61 6.01
CA VAL A 10 -4.72 2.65 4.65
C VAL A 10 -3.22 2.30 4.75
N PRO A 11 -2.75 1.22 4.12
CA PRO A 11 -1.34 0.91 4.16
C PRO A 11 -0.61 2.07 3.49
N CYS A 12 0.37 2.68 4.15
CA CYS A 12 1.32 3.55 3.48
C CYS A 12 2.46 2.66 2.99
N LEU A 13 2.66 2.58 1.69
CA LEU A 13 3.82 1.90 1.11
C LEU A 13 4.92 2.94 0.90
N ARG A 14 6.10 2.67 1.46
CA ARG A 14 7.30 3.44 1.17
C ARG A 14 8.15 2.66 0.20
N ILE A 15 8.41 3.23 -0.96
CA ILE A 15 9.30 2.68 -1.99
C ILE A 15 10.59 3.49 -1.94
N GLU A 16 11.72 2.82 -1.81
CA GLU A 16 13.04 3.45 -1.81
C GLU A 16 13.84 2.88 -2.99
N GLU A 17 14.10 3.70 -4.00
CA GLU A 17 14.79 3.29 -5.22
C GLU A 17 15.78 4.38 -5.66
N ASP A 18 17.04 4.02 -5.88
CA ASP A 18 18.13 4.91 -6.34
C ASP A 18 18.26 6.24 -5.55
N GLY A 19 18.03 6.19 -4.23
CA GLY A 19 18.06 7.36 -3.35
C GLY A 19 16.81 8.25 -3.41
N LYS A 20 15.77 7.84 -4.15
CA LYS A 20 14.45 8.47 -4.15
C LYS A 20 13.51 7.70 -3.23
N THR A 21 12.82 8.41 -2.36
CA THR A 21 11.77 7.86 -1.51
C THR A 21 10.41 8.30 -2.03
N GLU A 22 9.61 7.35 -2.47
CA GLU A 22 8.23 7.56 -2.89
C GLU A 22 7.28 6.95 -1.85
N TRP A 23 6.20 7.66 -1.56
CA TRP A 23 5.18 7.23 -0.61
C TRP A 23 3.86 7.09 -1.33
N MET A 24 3.31 5.87 -1.31
CA MET A 24 1.97 5.58 -1.80
C MET A 24 1.04 5.42 -0.61
N TYR A 25 -0.11 6.08 -0.70
CA TYR A 25 -1.15 6.04 0.33
C TYR A 25 -2.42 5.34 -0.15
N GLU A 26 -2.56 5.12 -1.45
CA GLU A 26 -3.75 4.47 -2.02
C GLU A 26 -3.61 2.94 -2.00
N SER A 27 -4.46 2.29 -1.23
CA SER A 27 -4.44 0.82 -1.04
C SER A 27 -4.51 0.03 -2.35
N ASN A 28 -5.29 0.48 -3.33
CA ASN A 28 -5.41 -0.22 -4.62
C ASN A 28 -4.13 -0.09 -5.45
N ASP A 29 -3.54 1.09 -5.48
CA ASP A 29 -2.30 1.32 -6.22
C ASP A 29 -1.15 0.52 -5.61
N ILE A 30 -1.11 0.41 -4.27
CA ILE A 30 -0.10 -0.39 -3.55
C ILE A 30 -0.20 -1.86 -3.96
N ILE A 31 -1.42 -2.41 -4.04
CA ILE A 31 -1.62 -3.80 -4.44
C ILE A 31 -1.18 -3.99 -5.89
N ALA A 32 -1.63 -3.14 -6.81
CA ALA A 32 -1.26 -3.21 -8.22
C ALA A 32 0.27 -3.08 -8.42
N TYR A 33 0.92 -2.19 -7.68
CA TYR A 33 2.38 -2.01 -7.70
C TYR A 33 3.10 -3.26 -7.19
N LEU A 34 2.67 -3.82 -6.05
CA LEU A 34 3.25 -5.04 -5.49
C LEU A 34 3.05 -6.24 -6.43
N GLU A 35 1.87 -6.39 -7.01
CA GLU A 35 1.60 -7.43 -8.02
C GLU A 35 2.52 -7.26 -9.24
N GLN A 36 2.68 -6.04 -9.77
CA GLN A 36 3.56 -5.82 -10.93
C GLN A 36 5.05 -6.03 -10.61
N ARG A 37 5.49 -5.72 -9.38
CA ARG A 37 6.91 -5.77 -8.97
C ARG A 37 7.36 -7.18 -8.53
N PHE A 38 6.45 -7.96 -7.95
CA PHE A 38 6.74 -9.27 -7.35
C PHE A 38 6.08 -10.47 -8.06
N ASN A 39 5.34 -10.26 -9.15
CA ASN A 39 4.90 -11.31 -10.08
C ASN A 39 5.88 -11.49 -11.24
#